data_AF-X0WRF2-F1
#
_entry.id   AF-X0WRF2-F1
#
_cell.length_a   1.000
_cell.length_b   1.000
_cell.length_c   1.000
_cell.angle_alpha   90.00
_cell.angle_beta   90.00
_cell.angle_gamma   90.00
#
_symmetry.space_group_name_H-M   'P 1'
#
loop_
_entity.id
_entity.type
_entity.pdbx_description
1 polymer ?
#
loop_
_entity_poly.entity_id
_entity_poly.type
_entity_poly.pdbx_seq_one_letter_code
_entity_poly.pdbx_strand_id
1 'polypeptide(L)'
;METKHKIAKYAGIVIIATIFCRVLGLGREIVISNRFGAGIETDAFFIAFMIPNLLRSFLGEGALNSAFIPIFAEYLTNHDRKKAEYFANNVLNILILILIIVVFLGIWAAPLLINIIAIGFKSNIYKYE
;
A
#
# COMPACT_ATOMS: atom_id res chain seq x y z
N MET A 1 5.42 -4.43 35.76
CA MET A 1 4.58 -3.25 35.44
C MET A 1 5.21 -2.37 34.35
N GLU A 2 6.53 -2.18 34.32
CA GLU A 2 7.24 -1.31 33.37
C GLU A 2 7.03 -1.66 31.88
N THR A 3 6.98 -2.96 31.53
CA THR A 3 6.76 -3.42 30.14
C THR A 3 5.38 -3.07 29.59
N LYS A 4 4.33 -3.14 30.42
CA LYS A 4 2.95 -2.81 29.98
C LYS A 4 2.81 -1.32 29.63
N HIS A 5 3.48 -0.45 30.38
CA HIS A 5 3.46 0.99 30.14
C HIS A 5 4.23 1.37 28.86
N LYS A 6 5.38 0.71 28.60
CA LYS A 6 6.12 0.87 27.33
C LYS A 6 5.28 0.43 26.13
N ILE A 7 4.66 -0.74 26.17
CA ILE A 7 3.80 -1.24 25.08
C ILE A 7 2.63 -0.29 24.82
N ALA A 8 1.93 0.16 25.87
CA ALA A 8 0.84 1.12 25.74
C ALA A 8 1.28 2.44 25.11
N LYS A 9 2.47 2.95 25.47
CA LYS A 9 3.05 4.16 24.89
C LYS A 9 3.34 4.00 23.39
N TYR A 10 4.00 2.91 22.99
CA TYR A 10 4.32 2.66 21.58
C TYR A 10 3.07 2.40 20.73
N ALA A 11 2.12 1.63 21.26
CA ALA A 11 0.83 1.41 20.60
C ALA A 11 0.06 2.73 20.40
N GLY A 12 0.04 3.60 21.42
CA GLY A 12 -0.57 4.93 21.31
C GLY A 12 0.06 5.81 20.22
N ILE A 13 1.39 5.79 20.09
CA ILE A 13 2.11 6.54 19.04
C ILE A 13 1.70 6.03 17.64
N VAL A 14 1.64 4.72 17.44
CA VAL A 14 1.25 4.12 16.16
C VAL A 14 -0.19 4.48 15.81
N ILE A 15 -1.11 4.44 16.78
CA ILE A 15 -2.52 4.80 16.57
C ILE A 15 -2.65 6.28 16.17
N ILE A 16 -1.98 7.19 16.89
CA ILE A 16 -2.01 8.63 16.58
C ILE A 16 -1.44 8.88 15.19
N ALA A 17 -0.30 8.27 14.85
CA ALA A 17 0.29 8.37 13.52
C ALA A 17 -0.66 7.84 12.43
N THR A 18 -1.37 6.74 12.70
CA THR A 18 -2.34 6.15 11.77
C THR A 18 -3.53 7.08 11.53
N ILE A 19 -4.10 7.65 12.60
CA ILE A 19 -5.21 8.61 12.49
C ILE A 19 -4.77 9.84 11.71
N PHE A 20 -3.58 10.37 12.00
CA PHE A 20 -3.03 11.52 11.30
C PHE A 20 -2.88 11.26 9.79
N CYS A 21 -2.32 10.11 9.40
CA CYS A 21 -2.24 9.69 8.01
C CYS A 21 -3.62 9.57 7.34
N ARG A 22 -4.64 9.07 8.06
CA ARG A 22 -6.01 8.99 7.54
C ARG A 22 -6.63 10.36 7.31
N VAL A 23 -6.46 11.29 8.25
CA VAL A 23 -6.95 12.67 8.11
C VAL A 23 -6.28 13.37 6.92
N LEU A 24 -4.97 13.18 6.74
CA LEU A 24 -4.26 13.69 5.55
C LEU A 24 -4.77 13.05 4.26
N GLY A 25 -5.07 11.74 4.27
CA GLY A 25 -5.67 11.03 3.14
C GLY A 25 -7.06 11.58 2.78
N LEU A 26 -7.90 11.86 3.77
CA LEU A 26 -9.19 12.52 3.59
C LEU A 26 -9.02 13.93 3.03
N GLY A 27 -8.05 14.70 3.53
CA GLY A 27 -7.71 16.02 3.00
C GLY A 27 -7.34 15.96 1.51
N ARG A 28 -6.54 14.98 1.09
CA ARG A 28 -6.22 14.72 -0.31
C ARG A 28 -7.49 14.45 -1.13
N GLU A 29 -8.40 13.62 -0.64
CA GLU A 29 -9.65 13.30 -1.34
C GLU A 29 -10.56 14.53 -1.50
N ILE A 30 -10.67 15.37 -0.46
CA ILE A 30 -11.41 16.64 -0.51
C ILE A 30 -10.80 17.60 -1.54
N VAL A 31 -9.46 17.72 -1.58
CA VAL A 31 -8.77 18.58 -2.56
C VAL A 31 -9.02 18.09 -3.99
N ILE A 32 -8.93 16.78 -4.23
CA ILE A 32 -9.21 16.18 -5.55
C ILE A 32 -10.66 16.43 -5.94
N SER A 33 -11.61 16.15 -5.05
CA SER A 33 -13.04 16.36 -5.31
C SER A 33 -13.39 17.82 -5.58
N ASN A 34 -12.80 18.76 -4.83
CA ASN A 34 -13.04 20.20 -5.04
C ASN A 34 -12.41 20.73 -6.34
N ARG A 35 -11.28 20.17 -6.79
CA ARG A 35 -10.58 20.65 -7.99
C ARG A 35 -11.06 19.99 -9.27
N PHE A 36 -11.41 18.71 -9.23
CA PHE A 36 -11.78 17.92 -10.40
C PHE A 36 -13.28 17.56 -10.46
N GLY A 37 -14.02 17.69 -9.34
CA GLY A 37 -15.45 17.37 -9.28
C GLY A 37 -15.75 15.87 -9.40
N ALA A 38 -17.03 15.52 -9.56
CA ALA A 38 -17.47 14.19 -9.95
C ALA A 38 -17.54 14.13 -11.49
N GLY A 39 -16.46 13.67 -12.11
CA GLY A 39 -16.32 13.62 -13.56
C GLY A 39 -15.31 12.58 -14.00
N ILE A 40 -15.21 12.39 -15.32
CA ILE A 40 -14.41 11.33 -15.96
C ILE A 40 -12.94 11.36 -15.52
N GLU A 41 -12.37 12.56 -15.31
CA GLU A 41 -10.99 12.74 -14.86
C GLU A 41 -10.75 12.17 -13.45
N THR A 42 -11.68 12.44 -12.53
CA THR A 42 -11.62 11.94 -11.15
C THR A 42 -11.77 10.41 -11.11
N ASP A 43 -12.65 9.87 -11.93
CA ASP A 43 -12.85 8.42 -12.06
C ASP A 43 -11.61 7.73 -12.64
N ALA A 44 -11.00 8.30 -13.68
CA ALA A 44 -9.75 7.80 -14.25
C ALA A 44 -8.61 7.81 -13.22
N PHE A 45 -8.51 8.88 -12.42
CA PHE A 45 -7.54 8.96 -11.33
C PHE A 45 -7.74 7.85 -10.29
N PHE A 46 -8.98 7.62 -9.83
CA PHE A 46 -9.25 6.57 -8.85
C PHE A 46 -8.99 5.16 -9.40
N ILE A 47 -9.34 4.89 -10.66
CA ILE A 47 -9.03 3.61 -11.31
C ILE A 47 -7.51 3.42 -11.42
N ALA A 48 -6.78 4.44 -11.84
CA ALA A 48 -5.32 4.39 -11.93
C ALA A 48 -4.68 4.16 -10.56
N PHE A 49 -5.21 4.78 -9.50
CA PHE A 49 -4.70 4.62 -8.13
C PHE A 49 -5.05 3.25 -7.51
N MET A 50 -6.08 2.56 -8.00
CA MET A 50 -6.50 1.28 -7.46
C MET A 50 -5.44 0.18 -7.64
N ILE A 51 -4.83 0.09 -8.82
CA ILE A 51 -3.87 -1.00 -9.13
C ILE A 51 -2.65 -0.95 -8.19
N PRO A 52 -1.96 0.19 -8.03
CA PRO A 52 -0.86 0.31 -7.07
C PRO A 52 -1.32 0.05 -5.63
N ASN A 53 -2.51 0.52 -5.26
CA ASN A 53 -3.03 0.35 -3.91
C ASN A 53 -3.32 -1.11 -3.56
N LEU A 54 -3.86 -1.89 -4.51
CA LEU A 54 -4.06 -3.33 -4.36
C LEU A 54 -2.71 -4.04 -4.18
N LEU A 55 -1.74 -3.77 -5.05
CA LEU A 55 -0.40 -4.36 -4.94
C LEU A 55 0.26 -4.05 -3.60
N ARG A 56 0.15 -2.80 -3.12
CA ARG A 56 0.64 -2.37 -1.80
C ARG A 56 -0.04 -3.14 -0.66
N SER A 57 -1.35 -3.34 -0.74
CA SER A 57 -2.10 -4.09 0.28
C SER A 57 -1.68 -5.56 0.28
N PHE A 58 -1.57 -6.21 -0.88
CA PHE A 58 -1.16 -7.62 -0.98
C PHE A 58 0.30 -7.86 -0.54
N LEU A 59 1.23 -7.07 -1.07
CA LEU A 59 2.67 -7.28 -0.88
C LEU A 59 3.22 -6.63 0.39
N GLY A 60 2.64 -5.52 0.86
CA GLY A 60 3.18 -4.75 1.99
C GLY A 60 2.42 -4.96 3.30
N GLU A 61 1.09 -4.93 3.25
CA GLU A 61 0.25 -5.08 4.45
C GLU A 61 -0.14 -6.55 4.72
N GLY A 62 -0.17 -7.37 3.68
CA GLY A 62 -0.60 -8.77 3.72
C GLY A 62 0.52 -9.78 3.97
N ALA A 63 0.66 -10.73 3.05
CA ALA A 63 1.37 -11.99 3.25
C ALA A 63 2.86 -11.82 3.60
N LEU A 64 3.53 -10.84 3.00
CA LEU A 64 4.95 -10.59 3.26
C LEU A 64 5.18 -10.19 4.72
N ASN A 65 4.38 -9.25 5.25
CA ASN A 65 4.60 -8.71 6.59
C ASN A 65 4.34 -9.77 7.66
N SER A 66 3.30 -10.60 7.47
CA SER A 66 3.00 -11.71 8.37
C SER A 66 4.08 -12.80 8.42
N ALA A 67 4.81 -13.02 7.32
CA ALA A 67 5.90 -13.99 7.28
C ALA A 67 7.25 -13.37 7.68
N PHE A 68 7.48 -12.10 7.32
CA PHE A 68 8.75 -11.40 7.55
C PHE A 68 8.97 -11.05 9.02
N ILE A 69 7.98 -10.45 9.68
CA ILE A 69 8.13 -9.93 11.06
C ILE A 69 8.54 -11.04 12.04
N PRO A 70 7.88 -12.22 12.09
CA PRO A 70 8.25 -13.27 13.04
C PRO A 70 9.68 -13.77 12.85
N ILE A 71 10.08 -14.01 11.60
CA ILE A 71 11.43 -14.51 11.25
C ILE A 71 12.49 -13.45 11.57
N PHE A 72 12.23 -12.19 11.22
CA PHE A 72 13.14 -11.09 11.54
C PHE A 72 13.30 -10.90 13.06
N ALA A 73 12.19 -10.99 13.82
CA ALA A 73 12.22 -10.89 15.28
C ALA A 73 12.96 -12.06 15.92
N GLU A 74 12.87 -13.28 15.36
CA GLU A 74 13.64 -14.44 15.80
C GLU A 74 15.15 -14.22 15.64
N TYR A 75 15.60 -13.74 14.47
CA TYR A 75 17.01 -13.40 14.26
C TYR A 75 17.51 -12.32 15.24
N LEU A 76 16.67 -11.34 15.56
CA LEU A 76 17.01 -10.27 16.50
C LEU A 76 17.12 -10.77 17.94
N THR A 77 16.24 -11.70 18.34
CA THR A 77 16.17 -12.27 19.70
C THR A 77 17.36 -13.19 19.98
N ASN A 78 17.87 -13.89 18.96
CA ASN A 78 19.06 -14.72 19.06
C ASN A 78 20.39 -13.91 19.12
N HIS A 79 20.31 -12.59 19.38
CA HIS A 79 21.44 -11.63 19.41
C HIS A 79 22.29 -11.59 18.14
N ASP A 80 21.79 -12.11 17.02
CA ASP A 80 22.50 -12.13 15.74
C ASP A 80 22.03 -11.00 14.83
N ARG A 81 22.34 -9.77 15.24
CA ARG A 81 21.95 -8.55 14.52
C ARG A 81 22.46 -8.54 13.07
N LYS A 82 23.66 -9.09 12.83
CA LYS A 82 24.22 -9.19 11.48
C LYS A 82 23.40 -10.12 10.59
N LYS A 83 22.94 -11.27 11.10
CA LYS A 83 22.04 -12.15 10.35
C LYS A 83 20.66 -11.52 10.13
N ALA A 84 20.13 -10.79 11.10
CA ALA A 84 18.87 -10.06 10.93
C ALA A 84 18.98 -9.02 9.80
N GLU A 85 20.05 -8.22 9.79
CA GLU A 85 20.33 -7.22 8.75
C GLU A 85 20.53 -7.89 7.37
N TYR A 86 21.26 -9.00 7.32
CA TYR A 86 21.46 -9.75 6.07
C TYR A 86 20.14 -10.32 5.52
N PHE A 87 19.31 -10.91 6.38
CA PHE A 87 17.99 -11.39 6.02
C PHE A 87 17.10 -10.28 5.49
N ALA A 88 17.01 -9.15 6.20
CA ALA A 88 16.24 -7.99 5.78
C ALA A 88 16.70 -7.46 4.41
N ASN A 89 18.01 -7.29 4.21
CA ASN A 89 18.55 -6.84 2.93
C ASN A 89 18.22 -7.81 1.78
N ASN A 90 18.32 -9.12 2.02
CA ASN A 90 18.01 -10.11 0.99
C ASN A 90 16.52 -10.09 0.60
N VAL A 91 15.63 -10.03 1.59
CA VAL A 91 14.18 -9.91 1.36
C VAL A 91 13.85 -8.61 0.64
N LEU A 92 14.43 -7.49 1.05
CA LEU A 92 14.22 -6.19 0.40
C LEU A 92 14.70 -6.19 -1.06
N ASN A 93 15.88 -6.76 -1.35
CA ASN A 93 16.39 -6.85 -2.72
C ASN A 93 15.45 -7.68 -3.62
N ILE A 94 14.97 -8.82 -3.13
CA ILE A 94 14.00 -9.65 -3.85
C ILE A 94 12.69 -8.89 -4.06
N LEU A 95 12.18 -8.23 -3.02
CA LEU A 95 10.95 -7.44 -3.10
C LEU A 95 11.07 -6.31 -4.13
N ILE A 96 12.18 -5.56 -4.12
CA ILE A 96 12.45 -4.48 -5.07
C ILE A 96 12.49 -5.03 -6.49
N LEU A 97 13.19 -6.15 -6.71
CA LEU A 97 13.26 -6.78 -8.04
C LEU A 97 11.88 -7.20 -8.54
N ILE A 98 11.07 -7.85 -7.69
CA ILE A 98 9.69 -8.23 -8.02
C ILE A 98 8.85 -7.00 -8.32
N LEU A 99 8.92 -5.95 -7.50
CA LEU A 99 8.17 -4.71 -7.71
C LEU A 99 8.53 -4.03 -9.02
N ILE A 100 9.82 -3.99 -9.38
CA ILE A 100 10.27 -3.46 -10.68
C ILE A 100 9.61 -4.24 -11.82
N ILE A 101 9.67 -5.57 -11.78
CA ILE A 101 9.07 -6.43 -12.82
C ILE A 101 7.55 -6.19 -12.88
N VAL A 102 6.87 -6.16 -11.75
CA VAL A 102 5.42 -5.93 -11.67
C VAL A 102 5.04 -4.55 -12.23
N VAL A 103 5.81 -3.51 -11.93
CA VAL A 103 5.58 -2.16 -12.47
C VAL A 103 5.77 -2.14 -13.98
N PHE A 104 6.85 -2.73 -14.51
CA PHE A 104 7.06 -2.81 -15.96
C PHE A 104 5.96 -3.58 -16.67
N LEU A 105 5.58 -4.74 -16.13
CA LEU A 105 4.46 -5.53 -16.67
C LEU A 105 3.13 -4.78 -16.57
N GLY A 106 2.89 -4.06 -15.47
CA GLY A 106 1.68 -3.26 -15.28
C GLY A 106 1.58 -2.10 -16.28
N ILE A 107 2.68 -1.41 -16.55
CA ILE A 107 2.73 -0.34 -17.58
C ILE A 107 2.49 -0.94 -18.97
N TRP A 108 3.15 -2.04 -19.30
CA TRP A 108 3.00 -2.69 -20.61
C TRP A 108 1.60 -3.27 -20.82
N ALA A 109 1.02 -3.88 -19.78
CA ALA A 109 -0.33 -4.46 -19.80
C ALA A 109 -1.44 -3.45 -19.49
N ALA A 110 -1.13 -2.15 -19.28
CA ALA A 110 -2.11 -1.11 -18.97
C ALA A 110 -3.37 -1.12 -19.85
N PRO A 111 -3.31 -1.21 -21.20
CA PRO A 111 -4.52 -1.24 -22.02
C PRO A 111 -5.39 -2.48 -21.79
N LEU A 112 -4.79 -3.63 -21.47
CA LEU A 112 -5.52 -4.85 -21.12
C LEU A 112 -6.14 -4.73 -19.72
N LEU A 113 -5.37 -4.23 -18.75
CA LEU A 113 -5.81 -4.03 -17.37
C LEU A 113 -7.00 -3.09 -17.30
N ILE A 114 -6.98 -1.97 -18.03
CA ILE A 114 -8.11 -1.03 -18.10
C ILE A 114 -9.34 -1.72 -18.69
N ASN A 115 -9.20 -2.52 -19.74
CA ASN A 115 -10.34 -3.23 -20.33
C ASN A 115 -10.94 -4.29 -19.41
N ILE A 116 -10.22 -4.81 -18.41
CA ILE A 116 -10.75 -5.76 -17.42
C ILE A 116 -11.35 -5.02 -16.23
N ILE A 117 -10.65 -4.00 -15.74
CA ILE A 117 -10.98 -3.28 -14.51
C ILE A 117 -12.10 -2.26 -14.73
N ALA A 118 -12.09 -1.56 -15.87
CA ALA A 118 -13.03 -0.47 -16.18
C ALA A 118 -14.27 -0.94 -16.98
N ILE A 119 -14.56 -2.25 -17.05
CA ILE A 119 -15.76 -2.80 -17.74
C ILE A 119 -17.04 -2.16 -17.18
N GLY A 120 -17.12 -1.99 -15.86
CA GLY A 120 -18.27 -1.37 -15.19
C GLY A 120 -18.43 0.13 -15.42
N PHE A 121 -17.37 0.82 -15.89
CA PHE A 121 -17.43 2.25 -16.24
C PHE A 121 -17.92 2.47 -17.67
N LYS A 122 -17.57 1.57 -18.61
CA LYS A 122 -18.06 1.62 -20.01
C LYS A 122 -19.60 1.63 -20.12
N SER A 123 -20.32 1.08 -19.15
CA SER A 123 -21.79 1.05 -19.15
C SER A 123 -22.47 2.31 -18.59
N ASN A 124 -21.74 3.18 -17.87
CA ASN A 124 -22.30 4.37 -17.20
C ASN A 124 -21.90 5.71 -17.85
N ILE A 125 -21.15 5.69 -18.96
CA ILE A 125 -20.71 6.92 -19.66
C ILE A 125 -21.91 7.76 -20.17
N TYR A 126 -23.10 7.16 -20.36
CA TYR A 126 -24.29 7.83 -20.89
C TYR A 126 -25.28 8.38 -19.85
N LYS A 127 -24.95 8.42 -18.55
CA LYS A 127 -25.90 8.88 -17.51
C LYS A 127 -25.66 10.31 -17.00
N TYR A 128 -24.72 11.03 -17.60
CA TYR A 128 -24.40 12.42 -17.25
C TYR A 128 -24.40 13.30 -18.51
N GLU A 129 -25.53 13.32 -19.21
CA GLU A 129 -26.02 14.55 -19.87
C GLU A 129 -27.06 15.20 -18.96
#